data_AF-A0A540MQU5-F1
#
_entry.id   AF-A0A540MQU5-F1
#
_cell.length_a   1.000
_cell.length_b   1.000
_cell.length_c   1.000
_cell.angle_alpha   90.00
_cell.angle_beta   90.00
_cell.angle_gamma   90.00
#
_symmetry.space_group_name_H-M   'P 1'
#
loop_
_entity.id
_entity.type
_entity.pdbx_description
1 polymer ?
#
loop_
_entity_poly.entity_id
_entity_poly.type
_entity_poly.pdbx_seq_one_letter_code
_entity_poly.pdbx_strand_id
1 'polypeptide(L)'
;MYPKCGEIKKAKRLFDEMPEKETASWNTLINGFAVNGHGEEALEIFLDMQTGNFMPNNITFIGVLSACNHCGLVEEGKGGLKLWRASGSSHRLSIMVAW
;
A
#
# COMPACT_ATOMS: atom_id res chain seq x y z
N MET A 1 -1.85 4.09 14.75
CA MET A 1 -3.20 4.67 14.94
C MET A 1 -3.71 5.03 13.55
N TYR A 2 -4.65 4.24 13.00
CA TYR A 2 -5.09 4.43 11.61
C TYR A 2 -6.02 5.64 11.49
N PRO A 3 -5.81 6.57 10.54
CA PRO A 3 -6.62 7.78 10.40
C PRO A 3 -8.07 7.44 10.06
N LYS A 4 -9.07 8.22 10.50
CA LYS A 4 -10.46 8.15 9.99
C LYS A 4 -10.51 8.71 8.54
N CYS A 5 -11.55 8.42 7.74
CA CYS A 5 -11.72 8.91 6.36
C CYS A 5 -11.46 10.43 6.16
N GLY A 6 -11.79 11.28 7.13
CA GLY A 6 -11.50 12.72 7.07
C GLY A 6 -10.03 13.08 7.33
N GLU A 7 -9.34 12.25 8.11
CA GLU A 7 -7.95 12.44 8.51
C GLU A 7 -6.97 11.85 7.49
N ILE A 8 -7.37 10.83 6.72
CA ILE A 8 -6.50 10.25 5.69
C ILE A 8 -6.24 11.23 4.53
N LYS A 9 -7.24 12.03 4.15
CA LYS A 9 -7.06 13.10 3.15
C LYS A 9 -6.13 14.21 3.64
N LYS A 10 -6.14 14.52 4.94
CA LYS A 10 -5.16 15.44 5.55
C LYS A 10 -3.76 14.84 5.55
N ALA A 11 -3.65 13.55 5.89
CA ALA A 11 -2.37 12.83 5.83
C ALA A 11 -1.78 12.84 4.41
N LYS A 12 -2.61 12.71 3.37
CA LYS A 12 -2.15 12.84 1.97
C LYS A 12 -1.61 14.24 1.66
N ARG A 13 -2.30 15.31 2.09
CA ARG A 13 -1.80 16.69 1.89
C ARG A 13 -0.47 16.92 2.60
N LEU A 14 -0.36 16.50 3.85
CA LEU A 14 0.89 16.60 4.60
C LEU A 14 2.01 15.83 3.91
N PHE A 15 1.72 14.63 3.43
CA PHE A 15 2.68 13.84 2.66
C PHE A 15 3.13 14.54 1.38
N ASP A 16 2.22 15.18 0.64
CA ASP A 16 2.56 15.90 -0.59
C ASP A 16 3.50 17.07 -0.30
N GLU A 17 3.29 17.76 0.82
CA GLU A 17 4.14 18.84 1.32
C GLU A 17 5.48 18.37 1.92
N MET A 18 5.69 17.07 2.16
CA MET A 18 6.96 16.57 2.70
C MET A 18 8.09 16.74 1.67
N PRO A 19 9.17 17.47 2.01
CA PRO A 19 10.32 17.66 1.12
C PRO A 19 11.10 16.36 0.89
N GLU A 20 11.14 15.49 1.90
CA GLU A 20 11.74 14.18 1.85
C GLU A 20 10.67 13.13 2.14
N LYS A 21 10.47 12.21 1.19
CA LYS A 21 9.53 11.09 1.32
C LYS A 21 10.34 9.82 1.46
N GLU A 22 9.99 8.99 2.44
CA GLU A 22 10.61 7.68 2.65
C GLU A 22 9.59 6.57 2.42
N THR A 23 10.08 5.34 2.19
CA THR A 23 9.24 4.14 2.06
C THR A 23 8.24 3.98 3.22
N ALA A 24 8.60 4.36 4.44
CA ALA A 24 7.71 4.33 5.60
C ALA A 24 6.51 5.29 5.47
N SER A 25 6.72 6.48 4.89
CA SER A 25 5.68 7.48 4.65
C SER A 25 4.68 7.01 3.59
N TRP A 26 5.19 6.42 2.50
CA TRP A 26 4.36 5.76 1.48
C TRP A 26 3.51 4.63 2.06
N ASN A 27 4.13 3.76 2.86
CA ASN A 27 3.43 2.65 3.51
C ASN A 27 2.31 3.10 4.43
N THR A 28 2.53 4.22 5.14
CA THR A 28 1.53 4.78 6.05
C THR A 28 0.31 5.26 5.28
N LEU A 29 0.51 5.91 4.12
CA LEU A 29 -0.59 6.31 3.26
C LEU A 29 -1.32 5.11 2.66
N ILE A 30 -0.60 4.16 2.05
CA ILE A 30 -1.21 2.99 1.40
C ILE A 30 -2.08 2.21 2.40
N ASN A 31 -1.54 1.91 3.58
CA ASN A 31 -2.32 1.25 4.64
C ASN A 31 -3.49 2.11 5.11
N GLY A 32 -3.28 3.41 5.27
CA GLY A 32 -4.31 4.33 5.71
C GLY A 32 -5.50 4.39 4.74
N PHE A 33 -5.25 4.43 3.43
CA PHE A 33 -6.30 4.37 2.42
C PHE A 33 -6.94 2.98 2.36
N ALA A 34 -6.15 1.91 2.42
CA ALA A 34 -6.64 0.53 2.44
C ALA A 34 -7.66 0.24 3.56
N VAL A 35 -7.34 0.60 4.81
CA VAL A 35 -8.22 0.31 5.96
C VAL A 35 -9.46 1.21 6.02
N ASN A 36 -9.46 2.33 5.29
CA ASN A 36 -10.62 3.22 5.18
C ASN A 36 -11.51 2.87 3.97
N GLY A 37 -11.25 1.76 3.28
CA GLY A 37 -12.05 1.31 2.13
C GLY A 37 -11.77 2.09 0.83
N HIS A 38 -10.67 2.84 0.79
CA HIS A 38 -10.22 3.62 -0.36
C HIS A 38 -9.11 2.86 -1.09
N GLY A 39 -9.43 1.65 -1.58
CA GLY A 39 -8.44 0.76 -2.17
C GLY A 39 -7.90 1.23 -3.52
N GLU A 40 -8.71 1.94 -4.30
CA GLU A 40 -8.27 2.58 -5.55
C GLU A 40 -7.20 3.64 -5.26
N GLU A 41 -7.45 4.56 -4.32
CA GLU A 41 -6.46 5.56 -3.93
C GLU A 41 -5.20 4.93 -3.31
N ALA A 42 -5.34 3.81 -2.59
CA ALA A 42 -4.17 3.07 -2.08
C ALA A 42 -3.30 2.50 -3.21
N LEU A 43 -3.91 2.04 -4.30
CA LEU A 43 -3.20 1.55 -5.49
C LEU A 43 -2.56 2.69 -6.28
N GLU A 44 -3.24 3.83 -6.43
CA GLU A 44 -2.66 5.03 -7.05
C GLU A 44 -1.38 5.45 -6.31
N ILE A 45 -1.42 5.49 -4.97
CA ILE A 45 -0.25 5.84 -4.15
C ILE A 45 0.87 4.80 -4.28
N PHE A 46 0.53 3.51 -4.44
CA PHE A 46 1.52 2.48 -4.71
C PHE A 46 2.17 2.64 -6.09
N LEU A 47 1.41 3.00 -7.12
CA LEU A 47 1.94 3.29 -8.45
C LEU A 47 2.83 4.53 -8.44
N ASP A 48 2.43 5.58 -7.72
CA ASP A 48 3.23 6.80 -7.51
C ASP A 48 4.56 6.50 -6.79
N MET A 49 4.54 5.59 -5.81
CA MET A 49 5.74 5.13 -5.14
C MET A 49 6.72 4.47 -6.15
N GLN A 50 6.19 3.65 -7.06
CA GLN A 50 7.00 2.99 -8.09
C GLN A 50 7.55 3.97 -9.13
N THR A 51 6.75 4.92 -9.60
CA THR A 51 7.20 5.97 -10.55
C THR A 51 8.24 6.90 -9.92
N GLY A 52 8.19 7.09 -8.60
CA GLY A 52 9.20 7.79 -7.83
C GLY A 52 10.49 7.00 -7.54
N ASN A 53 10.66 5.80 -8.12
CA ASN A 53 11.77 4.88 -7.86
C ASN A 53 11.94 4.48 -6.37
N PHE A 54 10.86 4.57 -5.56
CA PHE A 54 10.89 4.07 -4.19
C PHE A 54 10.60 2.58 -4.17
N MET A 55 11.47 1.81 -3.51
CA MET A 55 11.36 0.35 -3.49
C MET A 55 10.25 -0.10 -2.53
N PRO A 56 9.21 -0.80 -3.03
CA PRO A 56 8.18 -1.39 -2.17
C PRO A 56 8.78 -2.44 -1.23
N ASN A 57 8.30 -2.49 0.01
CA ASN A 57 8.69 -3.52 0.97
C ASN A 57 7.48 -4.39 1.37
N ASN A 58 7.71 -5.34 2.26
CA ASN A 58 6.67 -6.25 2.75
C ASN A 58 5.45 -5.52 3.34
N ILE A 59 5.66 -4.37 4.01
CA ILE A 59 4.55 -3.58 4.58
C ILE A 59 3.73 -2.93 3.46
N THR A 60 4.39 -2.45 2.40
CA THR A 60 3.72 -1.90 1.21
C THR A 60 2.76 -2.93 0.61
N PHE A 61 3.25 -4.15 0.38
CA PHE A 61 2.45 -5.22 -0.22
C PHE A 61 1.30 -5.68 0.68
N ILE A 62 1.49 -5.71 2.01
CA ILE A 62 0.40 -6.00 2.95
C ILE A 62 -0.71 -4.95 2.82
N GLY A 63 -0.34 -3.67 2.72
CA GLY A 63 -1.32 -2.59 2.55
C GLY A 63 -2.07 -2.68 1.22
N VAL A 64 -1.36 -2.94 0.12
CA VAL A 64 -1.97 -3.13 -1.20
C VAL A 64 -2.92 -4.34 -1.21
N LEU A 65 -2.51 -5.48 -0.65
CA LEU A 65 -3.36 -6.66 -0.57
C LEU A 65 -4.60 -6.41 0.30
N SER A 66 -4.45 -5.67 1.40
CA SER A 66 -5.57 -5.26 2.24
C SER A 66 -6.55 -4.36 1.48
N ALA A 67 -6.04 -3.41 0.68
CA ALA A 67 -6.86 -2.55 -0.18
C ALA A 67 -7.62 -3.39 -1.23
N CYS A 68 -6.94 -4.32 -1.91
CA CYS A 68 -7.54 -5.20 -2.91
C CYS A 68 -8.65 -6.08 -2.31
N ASN A 69 -8.45 -6.59 -1.10
CA ASN A 69 -9.45 -7.41 -0.41
C ASN A 69 -10.72 -6.61 -0.06
N HIS A 70 -10.57 -5.33 0.29
CA HIS A 70 -11.71 -4.47 0.62
C HIS A 70 -12.46 -3.89 -0.59
N CYS A 71 -11.79 -3.74 -1.74
CA CYS A 71 -12.38 -3.12 -2.93
C CYS A 71 -12.71 -4.10 -4.06
N GLY A 72 -12.43 -5.40 -3.90
CA GLY A 72 -12.64 -6.40 -4.97
C GLY A 72 -11.63 -6.29 -6.12
N LEU A 73 -10.55 -5.52 -5.95
CA LEU A 73 -9.48 -5.25 -6.92
C LEU A 73 -8.45 -6.39 -6.94
N VAL A 74 -8.95 -7.63 -7.08
CA VAL A 74 -8.16 -8.86 -6.94
C VAL A 74 -7.16 -9.02 -8.10
N GLU A 75 -7.48 -8.51 -9.29
CA GLU A 75 -6.59 -8.60 -10.45
C GLU A 75 -5.39 -7.65 -10.35
N GLU A 76 -5.58 -6.44 -9.82
CA GLU A 76 -4.49 -5.50 -9.54
C GLU A 76 -3.57 -6.04 -8.43
N GLY A 77 -4.15 -6.62 -7.38
CA GLY A 77 -3.40 -7.25 -6.28
C GLY A 77 -2.53 -8.42 -6.74
N LYS A 78 -3.01 -9.22 -7.72
CA LYS A 78 -2.24 -10.30 -8.35
C LYS A 78 -1.02 -9.78 -9.12
N GLY A 79 -1.12 -8.62 -9.77
CA GLY A 79 0.00 -7.96 -10.44
C GLY A 79 1.11 -7.57 -9.47
N GLY A 80 0.73 -6.93 -8.35
CA GLY A 80 1.66 -6.59 -7.26
C GLY A 80 2.32 -7.84 -6.65
N LEU A 81 1.54 -8.91 -6.42
CA LEU A 81 2.07 -10.15 -5.87
C LEU A 81 3.07 -10.86 -6.80
N LYS A 82 2.89 -10.76 -8.13
CA LYS A 82 3.84 -11.29 -9.11
C LYS A 82 5.18 -10.54 -9.06
N LEU A 83 5.15 -9.22 -8.94
CA LEU A 83 6.37 -8.41 -8.77
C LEU A 83 7.08 -8.75 -7.46
N TRP A 84 6.34 -8.92 -6.36
CA TRP A 84 6.89 -9.34 -5.07
C TRP A 84 7.54 -10.74 -5.12
N ARG A 85 6.91 -11.69 -5.84
CA ARG A 85 7.50 -13.02 -6.06
C ARG A 85 8.79 -12.94 -6.91
N ALA A 86 8.84 -12.04 -7.88
CA ALA A 86 10.03 -11.82 -8.68
C ALA A 86 11.19 -11.18 -7.88
N SER A 87 10.89 -10.42 -6.83
CA SER A 87 11.91 -9.78 -5.97
C SER A 87 12.50 -10.69 -4.88
N GLY A 88 12.28 -12.02 -4.93
CA GLY A 88 13.03 -13.01 -4.14
C GLY A 88 12.81 -12.99 -2.61
N SER A 89 11.84 -12.23 -2.09
CA SER A 89 11.60 -12.08 -0.64
C SER A 89 10.73 -13.23 -0.07
N SER A 90 11.16 -14.47 -0.24
CA SER A 90 10.34 -15.68 0.00
C SER A 90 10.22 -16.14 1.47
N HIS A 91 10.60 -15.35 2.47
CA HIS A 91 10.64 -15.82 3.86
C HIS A 91 9.58 -15.13 4.74
N ARG A 92 8.45 -15.82 4.95
CA ARG A 92 7.30 -15.51 5.84
C ARG A 92 6.07 -14.89 5.16
N LEU A 93 5.31 -15.71 4.43
CA LEU A 93 3.89 -15.39 4.15
C LEU A 93 2.94 -16.59 4.32
N SER A 94 3.38 -17.70 4.91
CA SER A 94 2.55 -18.88 5.17
C SER A 94 1.44 -18.66 6.21
N ILE A 95 1.32 -17.48 6.83
CA ILE A 95 0.42 -17.23 7.96
C ILE A 95 -0.70 -16.20 7.69
N MET A 96 -0.78 -15.59 6.50
CA MET A 96 -1.77 -14.52 6.25
C MET A 96 -2.85 -14.83 5.22
N VAL A 97 -2.90 -16.05 4.66
CA VAL A 97 -4.00 -16.48 3.76
C VAL A 97 -4.96 -17.49 4.41
N ALA A 98 -5.04 -17.50 5.73
CA ALA A 98 -6.06 -18.25 6.46
C ALA A 98 -7.16 -17.32 6.95
N TRP A 99 -8.04 -16.90 6.02
CA TRP A 99 -9.43 -16.51 6.27
C TRP A 99 -10.26 -16.99 5.09
#